data_AF-A0A925NRZ9-F1
#
_entry.id   AF-A0A925NRZ9-F1
#
_cell.length_a   1.000
_cell.length_b   1.000
_cell.length_c   1.000
_cell.angle_alpha   90.00
_cell.angle_beta   90.00
_cell.angle_gamma   90.00
#
_symmetry.space_group_name_H-M   'P 1'
#
loop_
_entity.id
_entity.type
_entity.pdbx_description
1 polymer ?
#
loop_
_entity_poly.entity_id
_entity_poly.type
_entity_poly.pdbx_seq_one_letter_code
_entity_poly.pdbx_strand_id
1 'polypeptide(L)'
;MKLRRRRGATLGLVAVIVLVIAILGIAFFFLSKIMGGGREVANATDAGAMNVAKLALMGPNVPAPANDEFDGLGVDAATGIPNNSGTINLLAYNRAVGRALLVALNARAIGPASSRLAGDVIDKLDSLGTNLQRQLSGGGLLPGYFDTMARAQNVKMMGPTSDVRLSGAITPAWTIAQGSEGNQKTNVYINPQVIDMMDNPTVSSLYNTTTVSSANVVSKGSWPQGPFSSSPSHRFIRAYDRSLTLSNYLDKPILGAAVGPQDRAHLVNSGQFDRCSAPVGYAPPNSWKTNSLSQETSRTNSFGGAVACAVVGSLNAEYEACIPRGYVRILNFVSANNLPGAQPISGQDVNGGSSIFNNEFWTGTGGSGPTYFAGSGDIFAQRGVGGEAL
;
A
#
# COMPACT_ATOMS: atom_id res chain seq x y z
N MET A 1 12.37 37.80 83.52
CA MET A 1 13.05 37.31 82.30
C MET A 1 12.42 36.07 81.62
N LYS A 2 11.27 35.50 82.07
CA LYS A 2 10.68 34.28 81.46
C LYS A 2 9.75 34.52 80.24
N LEU A 3 9.29 35.75 79.98
CA LEU A 3 8.38 36.06 78.86
C LEU A 3 9.07 36.25 77.49
N ARG A 4 10.36 36.61 77.45
CA ARG A 4 11.12 36.77 76.18
C ARG A 4 11.46 35.43 75.50
N ARG A 5 11.59 34.33 76.27
CA ARG A 5 11.95 33.00 75.74
C ARG A 5 10.82 32.30 74.97
N ARG A 6 9.55 32.60 75.26
CA ARG A 6 8.40 31.97 74.59
C ARG A 6 8.16 32.47 73.16
N ARG A 7 8.52 33.74 72.85
CA ARG A 7 8.38 34.31 71.50
C ARG A 7 9.43 33.80 70.51
N GLY A 8 10.62 33.41 70.99
CA GLY A 8 11.68 32.83 70.13
C GLY A 8 11.37 31.40 69.68
N ALA A 9 10.78 30.59 70.55
CA ALA A 9 10.41 29.20 70.22
C ALA A 9 9.31 29.12 69.15
N THR A 10 8.31 30.00 69.20
CA THR A 10 7.26 30.09 68.17
C THR A 10 7.80 30.55 66.81
N LEU A 11 8.76 31.47 66.80
CA LEU A 11 9.42 31.93 65.58
C LEU A 11 10.23 30.81 64.91
N GLY A 12 10.94 30.00 65.70
CA GLY A 12 11.67 28.83 65.21
C GLY A 12 10.76 27.77 64.57
N LEU A 13 9.63 27.46 65.22
CA LEU A 13 8.65 26.50 64.67
C LEU A 13 8.08 26.97 63.33
N VAL A 14 7.68 28.25 63.23
CA VAL A 14 7.14 28.82 61.99
C VAL A 14 8.18 28.79 60.86
N ALA A 15 9.44 29.13 61.16
CA ALA A 15 10.51 29.08 60.17
C ALA A 15 10.74 27.66 59.63
N VAL A 16 10.73 26.64 60.50
CA VAL A 16 10.87 25.24 60.08
C VAL A 16 9.68 24.80 59.22
N ILE A 17 8.45 25.17 59.59
CA ILE A 17 7.25 24.82 58.80
C ILE A 17 7.31 25.46 57.41
N VAL A 18 7.67 26.75 57.31
CA VAL A 18 7.81 27.45 56.02
C VAL A 18 8.90 26.80 55.17
N LEU A 19 10.04 26.43 55.77
CA LEU A 19 11.12 25.73 55.07
C LEU A 19 10.64 24.37 54.53
N VAL A 20 9.91 23.59 55.34
CA VAL A 20 9.37 22.28 54.93
C VAL A 20 8.37 22.45 53.78
N ILE A 21 7.47 23.43 53.85
CA ILE A 21 6.52 23.72 52.76
C ILE A 21 7.26 24.14 51.48
N ALA A 22 8.31 24.95 51.59
CA ALA A 22 9.12 25.35 50.44
C ALA A 22 9.82 24.15 49.80
N ILE A 23 10.41 23.25 50.60
CA ILE A 23 11.06 22.02 50.10
C ILE A 23 10.02 21.11 49.41
N LEU A 24 8.84 20.93 50.02
CA LEU A 24 7.77 20.14 49.42
C LEU A 24 7.27 20.76 48.10
N GLY A 25 7.08 22.08 48.05
CA GLY A 25 6.68 22.79 46.83
C GLY A 25 7.71 22.62 45.71
N ILE A 26 9.00 22.72 46.04
CA ILE A 26 10.09 22.46 45.09
C ILE A 26 10.06 20.99 44.61
N ALA A 27 9.86 20.03 45.52
CA ALA A 27 9.78 18.61 45.15
C ALA A 27 8.58 18.29 44.23
N PHE A 28 7.39 18.81 44.52
CA PHE A 28 6.21 18.64 43.67
C PHE A 28 6.35 19.30 42.30
N PHE A 29 6.99 20.47 42.24
CA PHE A 29 7.29 21.13 40.98
C PHE A 29 8.18 20.24 40.09
N PHE A 30 9.21 19.60 40.65
CA PHE A 30 10.07 18.70 39.89
C PHE A 30 9.36 17.43 39.46
N LEU A 31 8.57 16.82 40.34
CA LEU A 31 7.78 15.65 39.99
C LEU A 31 6.82 15.97 38.82
N SER A 32 6.20 17.15 38.87
CA SER A 32 5.30 17.64 37.81
C SER A 32 6.04 17.85 36.49
N LYS A 33 7.28 18.36 36.52
CA LYS A 33 8.11 18.50 35.31
C LYS A 33 8.49 17.15 34.70
N ILE A 34 8.89 16.17 35.51
CA ILE A 34 9.27 14.83 35.01
C ILE A 34 8.05 14.13 34.41
N MET A 35 6.90 14.16 35.08
CA MET A 35 5.67 13.56 34.57
C MET A 35 5.11 14.31 33.34
N GLY A 36 5.23 15.64 33.32
CA GLY A 36 4.84 16.47 32.19
C GLY A 36 5.72 16.22 30.96
N GLY A 37 7.04 16.18 31.15
CA GLY A 37 8.02 15.89 30.10
C GLY A 37 7.81 14.50 29.47
N GLY A 38 7.48 13.49 30.28
CA GLY A 38 7.14 12.16 29.75
C GLY A 38 5.95 12.16 28.79
N ARG A 39 4.91 12.97 29.06
CA ARG A 39 3.76 13.13 28.16
C ARG A 39 4.13 13.86 26.87
N GLU A 40 4.98 14.89 26.97
CA GLU A 40 5.46 15.61 25.79
C GLU A 40 6.29 14.68 24.89
N VAL A 41 7.17 13.86 25.48
CA VAL A 41 7.94 12.85 24.74
C VAL A 41 7.00 11.85 24.08
N ALA A 42 6.01 11.30 24.79
CA ALA A 42 5.04 10.36 24.21
C ALA A 42 4.27 10.97 23.02
N ASN A 43 3.77 12.19 23.15
CA ASN A 43 3.09 12.90 22.06
C ASN A 43 4.01 13.11 20.85
N ALA A 44 5.30 13.40 21.09
CA ALA A 44 6.29 13.52 20.03
C ALA A 44 6.60 12.19 19.34
N THR A 45 6.67 11.10 20.10
CA THR A 45 6.81 9.75 19.55
C THR A 45 5.62 9.38 18.67
N ASP A 46 4.41 9.65 19.16
CA ASP A 46 3.16 9.39 18.45
C ASP A 46 3.10 10.18 17.14
N ALA A 47 3.46 11.46 17.17
CA ALA A 47 3.53 12.29 15.97
C ALA A 47 4.59 11.78 14.98
N GLY A 48 5.76 11.36 15.47
CA GLY A 48 6.82 10.75 14.67
C GLY A 48 6.37 9.45 13.99
N ALA A 49 5.79 8.52 14.75
CA ALA A 49 5.29 7.24 14.24
C ALA A 49 4.18 7.44 13.20
N MET A 50 3.26 8.37 13.47
CA MET A 50 2.22 8.74 12.51
C MET A 50 2.80 9.26 11.21
N ASN A 51 3.85 10.08 11.28
CA ASN A 51 4.49 10.62 10.09
C ASN A 51 5.20 9.53 9.29
N VAL A 52 5.84 8.57 9.97
CA VAL A 52 6.41 7.37 9.33
C VAL A 52 5.33 6.64 8.53
N ALA A 53 4.17 6.33 9.13
CA ALA A 53 3.10 5.62 8.43
C ALA A 53 2.55 6.41 7.22
N LYS A 54 2.36 7.73 7.36
CA LYS A 54 1.89 8.58 6.24
C LYS A 54 2.88 8.63 5.09
N LEU A 55 4.15 8.85 5.39
CA LEU A 55 5.18 8.99 4.35
C LEU A 55 5.61 7.65 3.77
N ALA A 56 5.54 6.56 4.55
CA ALA A 56 5.75 5.19 4.08
C ALA A 56 4.78 4.76 2.97
N LEU A 57 3.57 5.35 2.96
CA LEU A 57 2.59 5.12 1.90
C LEU A 57 3.04 5.76 0.56
N MET A 58 3.66 6.94 0.65
CA MET A 58 4.04 7.80 -0.48
C MET A 58 5.45 7.52 -1.01
N GLY A 59 6.31 6.94 -0.17
CA GLY A 59 7.66 6.51 -0.51
C GLY A 59 8.17 5.56 0.59
N PRO A 60 9.25 4.81 0.37
CA PRO A 60 10.18 4.87 -0.74
C PRO A 60 9.59 4.36 -2.06
N ASN A 61 10.17 4.82 -3.16
CA ASN A 61 9.80 4.45 -4.52
C ASN A 61 10.75 3.37 -5.03
N VAL A 62 10.20 2.32 -5.63
CA VAL A 62 10.97 1.30 -6.35
C VAL A 62 10.70 1.46 -7.85
N PRO A 63 11.72 1.46 -8.71
CA PRO A 63 11.48 1.50 -10.16
C PRO A 63 10.72 0.24 -10.58
N ALA A 64 9.64 0.44 -11.34
CA ALA A 64 9.09 -0.63 -12.15
C ALA A 64 10.14 -0.94 -13.25
N PRO A 65 10.41 -2.21 -13.58
CA PRO A 65 11.28 -2.50 -14.71
C PRO A 65 10.76 -1.80 -15.97
N ALA A 66 11.66 -1.19 -16.74
CA ALA A 66 11.27 -0.44 -17.94
C ALA A 66 10.68 -1.39 -19.01
N ASN A 67 9.64 -0.93 -19.71
CA ASN A 67 8.90 -1.72 -20.71
C ASN A 67 8.22 -2.99 -20.18
N ASP A 68 7.93 -3.03 -18.88
CA ASP A 68 7.40 -4.21 -18.20
C ASP A 68 5.87 -4.17 -18.03
N GLU A 69 5.25 -5.26 -17.59
CA GLU A 69 3.80 -5.28 -17.33
C GLU A 69 3.38 -4.39 -16.15
N PHE A 70 4.30 -3.79 -15.40
CA PHE A 70 3.96 -2.81 -14.36
C PHE A 70 4.32 -1.36 -14.73
N ASP A 71 4.84 -1.16 -15.93
CA ASP A 71 5.08 0.18 -16.46
C ASP A 71 3.75 0.94 -16.62
N GLY A 72 3.75 2.22 -16.24
CA GLY A 72 2.55 3.07 -16.20
C GLY A 72 1.62 2.86 -14.98
N LEU A 73 2.00 2.02 -14.02
CA LEU A 73 1.19 1.80 -12.80
C LEU A 73 1.56 2.73 -11.63
N GLY A 74 2.45 3.69 -11.84
CA GLY A 74 2.85 4.67 -10.85
C GLY A 74 1.69 5.54 -10.34
N VAL A 75 1.95 6.21 -9.22
CA VAL A 75 1.03 7.19 -8.64
C VAL A 75 1.82 8.42 -8.21
N ASP A 76 1.26 9.60 -8.48
CA ASP A 76 1.77 10.84 -7.94
C ASP A 76 1.59 10.84 -6.42
N ALA A 77 2.70 10.86 -5.70
CA ALA A 77 2.70 10.72 -4.25
C ALA A 77 1.88 11.83 -3.55
N ALA A 78 1.85 13.05 -4.09
CA ALA A 78 1.19 14.19 -3.47
C ALA A 78 -0.33 14.18 -3.68
N THR A 79 -0.78 13.76 -4.86
CA THR A 79 -2.19 13.81 -5.26
C THR A 79 -2.90 12.47 -5.14
N GLY A 80 -2.15 11.36 -5.10
CA GLY A 80 -2.71 10.02 -5.26
C GLY A 80 -3.24 9.76 -6.66
N ILE A 81 -3.00 10.65 -7.62
CA ILE A 81 -3.48 10.48 -9.00
C ILE A 81 -2.50 9.56 -9.72
N PRO A 82 -2.98 8.51 -10.40
CA PRO A 82 -2.07 7.63 -11.08
C PRO A 82 -1.29 8.32 -12.21
N ASN A 83 -0.07 7.87 -12.48
CA ASN A 83 0.84 8.51 -13.44
C ASN A 83 1.77 7.47 -14.10
N ASN A 84 2.50 7.91 -15.13
CA ASN A 84 3.48 7.06 -15.83
C ASN A 84 4.90 7.28 -15.31
N SER A 85 5.08 7.48 -14.00
CA SER A 85 6.37 7.83 -13.40
C SER A 85 7.43 6.71 -13.44
N GLY A 86 7.08 5.51 -13.92
CA GLY A 86 7.95 4.33 -13.91
C GLY A 86 8.37 3.87 -12.51
N THR A 87 7.73 4.39 -11.45
CA THR A 87 8.07 4.10 -10.06
C THR A 87 6.83 3.72 -9.26
N ILE A 88 7.02 2.79 -8.32
CA ILE A 88 5.96 2.20 -7.52
C ILE A 88 6.31 2.35 -6.04
N ASN A 89 5.43 3.02 -5.30
CA ASN A 89 5.42 3.08 -3.84
C ASN A 89 4.34 2.15 -3.29
N LEU A 90 4.18 2.11 -1.96
CA LEU A 90 3.16 1.31 -1.30
C LEU A 90 1.74 1.65 -1.76
N LEU A 91 1.46 2.93 -2.07
CA LEU A 91 0.17 3.37 -2.59
C LEU A 91 -0.15 2.78 -3.97
N ALA A 92 0.85 2.72 -4.84
CA ALA A 92 0.75 2.20 -6.21
C ALA A 92 0.91 0.68 -6.31
N TYR A 93 1.55 0.04 -5.33
CA TYR A 93 1.89 -1.38 -5.34
C TYR A 93 0.66 -2.27 -5.59
N ASN A 94 -0.44 -1.98 -4.93
CA ASN A 94 -1.67 -2.77 -5.10
C ASN A 94 -2.28 -2.65 -6.52
N ARG A 95 -1.92 -1.63 -7.31
CA ARG A 95 -2.31 -1.55 -8.73
C ARG A 95 -1.58 -2.63 -9.54
N ALA A 96 -0.32 -2.89 -9.24
CA ALA A 96 0.43 -4.01 -9.83
C ALA A 96 -0.17 -5.36 -9.42
N VAL A 97 -0.60 -5.49 -8.15
CA VAL A 97 -1.33 -6.66 -7.66
C VAL A 97 -2.64 -6.88 -8.44
N GLY A 98 -3.42 -5.82 -8.63
CA GLY A 98 -4.66 -5.88 -9.43
C GLY A 98 -4.42 -6.31 -10.88
N ARG A 99 -3.38 -5.77 -11.52
CA ARG A 99 -3.01 -6.17 -12.89
C ARG A 99 -2.56 -7.64 -12.96
N ALA A 100 -1.71 -8.09 -12.04
CA ALA A 100 -1.29 -9.48 -11.97
C ALA A 100 -2.48 -10.44 -11.77
N LEU A 101 -3.44 -10.05 -10.92
CA LEU A 101 -4.66 -10.84 -10.71
C LEU A 101 -5.52 -10.90 -12.00
N LEU A 102 -5.74 -9.79 -12.70
CA LEU A 102 -6.48 -9.80 -13.96
C LEU A 102 -5.79 -10.64 -15.04
N VAL A 103 -4.47 -10.53 -15.18
CA VAL A 103 -3.67 -11.37 -16.10
C VAL A 103 -3.86 -12.85 -15.76
N ALA A 104 -3.81 -13.19 -14.47
CA ALA A 104 -3.95 -14.57 -14.03
C ALA A 104 -5.38 -15.13 -14.21
N LEU A 105 -6.41 -14.29 -14.04
CA LEU A 105 -7.80 -14.64 -14.37
C LEU A 105 -7.99 -14.86 -15.88
N ASN A 106 -7.44 -13.98 -16.71
CA ASN A 106 -7.47 -14.12 -18.18
C ASN A 106 -6.77 -15.41 -18.62
N ALA A 107 -5.59 -15.69 -18.05
CA ALA A 107 -4.88 -16.92 -18.34
C ALA A 107 -5.73 -18.14 -17.99
N ARG A 108 -6.38 -18.16 -16.82
CA ARG A 108 -7.27 -19.26 -16.44
C ARG A 108 -8.46 -19.42 -17.39
N ALA A 109 -9.01 -18.33 -17.92
CA ALA A 109 -10.09 -18.38 -18.91
C ALA A 109 -9.64 -18.93 -20.28
N ILE A 110 -8.37 -18.74 -20.65
CA ILE A 110 -7.78 -19.26 -21.90
C ILE A 110 -7.40 -20.74 -21.77
N GLY A 111 -6.84 -21.13 -20.63
CA GLY A 111 -6.38 -22.49 -20.35
C GLY A 111 -4.85 -22.65 -20.28
N PRO A 112 -4.36 -23.87 -19.99
CA PRO A 112 -3.02 -24.13 -19.44
C PRO A 112 -1.82 -23.57 -20.21
N ALA A 113 -1.92 -23.36 -21.52
CA ALA A 113 -0.84 -22.79 -22.33
C ALA A 113 -0.43 -21.37 -21.89
N SER A 114 -1.32 -20.64 -21.22
CA SER A 114 -1.10 -19.25 -20.78
C SER A 114 -0.64 -19.13 -19.32
N SER A 115 -0.52 -20.24 -18.58
CA SER A 115 -0.12 -20.23 -17.16
C SER A 115 1.33 -19.78 -16.97
N ARG A 116 2.23 -20.11 -17.89
CA ARG A 116 3.65 -19.72 -17.83
C ARG A 116 3.82 -18.21 -17.83
N LEU A 117 3.17 -17.52 -18.76
CA LEU A 117 3.24 -16.05 -18.88
C LEU A 117 2.60 -15.34 -17.68
N ALA A 118 1.50 -15.89 -17.16
CA ALA A 118 0.91 -15.36 -15.92
C ALA A 118 1.85 -15.58 -14.71
N GLY A 119 2.59 -16.70 -14.69
CA GLY A 119 3.64 -16.96 -13.70
C GLY A 119 4.77 -15.95 -13.76
N ASP A 120 5.23 -15.59 -14.95
CA ASP A 120 6.29 -14.59 -15.14
C ASP A 120 5.87 -13.20 -14.59
N VAL A 121 4.61 -12.80 -14.80
CA VAL A 121 4.06 -11.54 -14.24
C VAL A 121 4.02 -11.60 -12.70
N ILE A 122 3.69 -12.75 -12.11
CA ILE A 122 3.71 -12.93 -10.65
C ILE A 122 5.14 -12.88 -10.10
N ASP A 123 6.12 -13.40 -10.83
CA ASP A 123 7.54 -13.35 -10.43
C ASP A 123 8.13 -11.94 -10.46
N LYS A 124 7.68 -11.14 -11.42
CA LYS A 124 7.96 -9.71 -11.45
C LYS A 124 7.30 -8.98 -10.28
N LEU A 125 6.07 -9.35 -9.92
CA LEU A 125 5.36 -8.79 -8.77
C LEU A 125 6.07 -9.14 -7.45
N ASP A 126 6.56 -10.38 -7.33
CA ASP A 126 7.36 -10.84 -6.20
C ASP A 126 8.64 -10.01 -6.08
N SER A 127 9.39 -9.86 -7.17
CA SER A 127 10.61 -9.06 -7.22
C SER A 127 10.35 -7.61 -6.81
N LEU A 128 9.28 -7.00 -7.32
CA LEU A 128 8.85 -5.65 -6.97
C LEU A 128 8.48 -5.54 -5.49
N GLY A 129 7.68 -6.48 -4.98
CA GLY A 129 7.24 -6.53 -3.59
C GLY A 129 8.41 -6.69 -2.63
N THR A 130 9.32 -7.63 -2.90
CA THR A 130 10.55 -7.87 -2.13
C THR A 130 11.44 -6.63 -2.10
N ASN A 131 11.60 -5.92 -3.22
CA ASN A 131 12.37 -4.69 -3.28
C ASN A 131 11.73 -3.57 -2.44
N LEU A 132 10.41 -3.40 -2.53
CA LEU A 132 9.69 -2.39 -1.76
C LEU A 132 9.68 -2.73 -0.26
N GLN A 133 9.50 -4.00 0.08
CA GLN A 133 9.62 -4.52 1.43
C GLN A 133 11.00 -4.19 2.01
N ARG A 134 12.08 -4.45 1.27
CA ARG A 134 13.46 -4.13 1.72
C ARG A 134 13.62 -2.64 2.02
N GLN A 135 13.08 -1.78 1.17
CA GLN A 135 13.14 -0.33 1.37
C GLN A 135 12.31 0.12 2.60
N LEU A 136 11.18 -0.53 2.86
CA LEU A 136 10.29 -0.25 4.00
C LEU A 136 10.70 -0.94 5.32
N SER A 137 11.60 -1.92 5.27
CA SER A 137 12.10 -2.66 6.44
C SER A 137 13.54 -2.30 6.84
N GLY A 138 14.33 -1.73 5.92
CA GLY A 138 15.79 -1.66 6.02
C GLY A 138 16.40 -0.34 6.52
N GLY A 139 15.62 0.56 7.11
CA GLY A 139 16.17 1.77 7.76
C GLY A 139 16.58 2.93 6.82
N GLY A 140 15.97 3.03 5.63
CA GLY A 140 16.19 4.13 4.67
C GLY A 140 15.62 5.49 5.12
N LEU A 141 14.60 6.01 4.42
CA LEU A 141 14.03 7.34 4.68
C LEU A 141 13.17 7.42 5.97
N LEU A 142 12.73 6.27 6.49
CA LEU A 142 11.77 6.21 7.61
C LEU A 142 12.29 6.84 8.92
N PRO A 143 13.54 6.62 9.35
CA PRO A 143 14.10 7.35 10.49
C PRO A 143 14.07 8.88 10.32
N GLY A 144 14.36 9.38 9.12
CA GLY A 144 14.28 10.81 8.81
C GLY A 144 12.85 11.35 8.89
N TYR A 145 11.86 10.56 8.45
CA TYR A 145 10.44 10.89 8.58
C TYR A 145 10.01 10.98 10.05
N PHE A 146 10.46 10.05 10.89
CA PHE A 146 10.22 10.13 12.33
C PHE A 146 10.82 11.40 12.91
N ASP A 147 12.12 11.61 12.71
CA ASP A 147 12.87 12.70 13.33
C ASP A 147 12.35 14.08 12.95
N THR A 148 11.91 14.27 11.70
CA THR A 148 11.36 15.55 11.24
C THR A 148 10.11 15.95 12.02
N MET A 149 9.20 15.00 12.28
CA MET A 149 7.96 15.30 12.99
C MET A 149 8.12 15.26 14.52
N ALA A 150 8.94 14.34 15.04
CA ALA A 150 9.18 14.22 16.47
C ALA A 150 9.91 15.45 17.03
N ARG A 151 10.90 15.99 16.30
CA ARG A 151 11.62 17.21 16.71
C ARG A 151 10.83 18.49 16.53
N ALA A 152 9.80 18.49 15.69
CA ALA A 152 8.88 19.62 15.56
C ALA A 152 7.94 19.75 16.78
N GLN A 153 7.83 18.70 17.62
CA GLN A 153 7.04 18.76 18.84
C GLN A 153 7.78 19.46 19.97
N ASN A 154 6.99 20.12 20.81
CA ASN A 154 7.51 20.88 21.94
C ASN A 154 7.73 19.95 23.15
N VAL A 155 8.99 19.77 23.55
CA VAL A 155 9.40 19.02 24.76
C VAL A 155 10.06 19.91 25.82
N LYS A 156 9.61 21.16 25.93
CA LYS A 156 10.17 22.17 26.86
C LYS A 156 10.20 21.72 28.32
N MET A 157 9.33 20.80 28.74
CA MET A 157 9.35 20.29 30.12
C MET A 157 10.54 19.38 30.40
N MET A 158 11.15 18.80 29.36
CA MET A 158 12.43 18.08 29.42
C MET A 158 13.63 19.04 29.42
N GLY A 159 13.48 20.21 28.82
CA GLY A 159 14.51 21.24 28.82
C GLY A 159 14.50 22.08 27.55
N PRO A 160 15.20 23.23 27.54
CA PRO A 160 15.20 24.15 26.41
C PRO A 160 15.93 23.60 25.17
N THR A 161 16.76 22.56 25.36
CA THR A 161 17.57 21.92 24.30
C THR A 161 17.26 20.44 24.15
N SER A 162 16.19 19.97 24.79
CA SER A 162 15.75 18.57 24.67
C SER A 162 15.13 18.33 23.31
N ASP A 163 15.55 17.22 22.68
CA ASP A 163 14.98 16.72 21.43
C ASP A 163 14.43 15.31 21.65
N VAL A 164 13.47 14.92 20.82
CA VAL A 164 13.00 13.53 20.72
C VAL A 164 13.63 12.90 19.48
N ARG A 165 14.27 11.74 19.67
CA ARG A 165 14.97 11.00 18.61
C ARG A 165 14.69 9.52 18.74
N LEU A 166 14.89 8.77 17.67
CA LEU A 166 14.74 7.31 17.71
C LEU A 166 15.74 6.67 18.69
N SER A 167 15.24 5.68 19.45
CA SER A 167 15.96 4.86 20.43
C SER A 167 16.26 3.46 19.87
N GLY A 168 16.44 3.35 18.56
CA GLY A 168 16.66 2.07 17.87
C GLY A 168 16.07 2.07 16.46
N ALA A 169 16.15 0.90 15.81
CA ALA A 169 15.58 0.71 14.48
C ALA A 169 14.05 0.71 14.54
N ILE A 170 13.44 1.26 13.50
CA ILE A 170 11.99 1.15 13.27
C ILE A 170 11.67 -0.30 12.92
N THR A 171 10.72 -0.90 13.64
CA THR A 171 10.33 -2.30 13.43
C THR A 171 9.09 -2.36 12.53
N PRO A 172 9.16 -2.92 11.31
CA PRO A 172 8.00 -3.10 10.45
C PRO A 172 7.14 -4.30 10.91
N ALA A 173 5.84 -4.27 10.60
CA ALA A 173 4.94 -5.40 10.75
C ALA A 173 3.85 -5.44 9.66
N TRP A 174 3.23 -6.62 9.53
CA TRP A 174 2.14 -6.91 8.61
C TRP A 174 0.85 -6.99 9.41
N THR A 175 0.26 -5.82 9.66
CA THR A 175 -0.99 -5.70 10.39
C THR A 175 -2.12 -6.25 9.53
N ILE A 176 -2.60 -7.42 9.94
CA ILE A 176 -3.83 -8.05 9.47
C ILE A 176 -4.86 -7.68 10.53
N ALA A 177 -5.71 -6.68 10.29
CA ALA A 177 -6.54 -6.20 11.40
C ALA A 177 -7.49 -7.32 11.90
N GLN A 178 -7.47 -7.53 13.22
CA GLN A 178 -8.27 -8.54 13.92
C GLN A 178 -9.68 -7.99 14.15
N GLY A 179 -10.59 -8.26 13.22
CA GLY A 179 -12.02 -7.99 13.34
C GLY A 179 -12.84 -9.00 12.54
N SER A 180 -14.09 -9.23 12.94
CA SER A 180 -14.99 -10.26 12.38
C SER A 180 -15.36 -10.06 10.91
N GLU A 181 -15.02 -8.93 10.28
CA GLU A 181 -15.32 -8.61 8.88
C GLU A 181 -14.16 -7.94 8.10
N GLY A 182 -12.95 -8.52 8.15
CA GLY A 182 -12.06 -8.45 6.98
C GLY A 182 -11.37 -7.12 6.67
N ASN A 183 -10.59 -6.57 7.60
CA ASN A 183 -9.61 -5.50 7.32
C ASN A 183 -8.35 -6.05 6.62
N GLN A 184 -8.57 -6.78 5.54
CA GLN A 184 -7.58 -7.31 4.60
C GLN A 184 -7.83 -6.66 3.25
N LYS A 185 -7.93 -5.32 3.20
CA LYS A 185 -8.30 -4.63 1.97
C LYS A 185 -7.06 -3.95 1.40
N THR A 186 -6.73 -4.34 0.17
CA THR A 186 -5.98 -3.44 -0.70
C THR A 186 -6.84 -2.23 -1.03
N ASN A 187 -6.24 -1.20 -1.62
CA ASN A 187 -6.96 -0.07 -2.20
C ASN A 187 -7.34 -0.29 -3.67
N VAL A 188 -7.31 -1.54 -4.14
CA VAL A 188 -7.66 -1.87 -5.52
C VAL A 188 -8.88 -2.77 -5.56
N TYR A 189 -9.87 -2.35 -6.34
CA TYR A 189 -11.11 -3.09 -6.55
C TYR A 189 -11.19 -3.66 -7.96
N ILE A 190 -11.95 -4.73 -8.11
CA ILE A 190 -12.26 -5.29 -9.44
C ILE A 190 -13.73 -4.97 -9.74
N ASN A 191 -13.96 -4.37 -10.91
CA ASN A 191 -15.30 -4.12 -11.41
C ASN A 191 -16.01 -5.45 -11.73
N PRO A 192 -17.17 -5.74 -11.10
CA PRO A 192 -17.87 -7.00 -11.32
C PRO A 192 -18.29 -7.21 -12.77
N GLN A 193 -18.57 -6.14 -13.53
CA GLN A 193 -18.96 -6.28 -14.94
C GLN A 193 -17.84 -6.84 -15.81
N VAL A 194 -16.57 -6.52 -15.49
CA VAL A 194 -15.41 -7.11 -16.19
C VAL A 194 -15.37 -8.62 -15.96
N ILE A 195 -15.78 -9.08 -14.78
CA ILE A 195 -15.89 -10.50 -14.44
C ILE A 195 -17.08 -11.14 -15.14
N ASP A 196 -18.24 -10.47 -15.14
CA ASP A 196 -19.45 -10.95 -15.80
C ASP A 196 -19.25 -11.08 -17.32
N MET A 197 -18.51 -10.15 -17.93
CA MET A 197 -18.14 -10.20 -19.35
C MET A 197 -17.24 -11.38 -19.72
N MET A 198 -16.53 -11.99 -18.76
CA MET A 198 -15.72 -13.19 -19.03
C MET A 198 -16.55 -14.46 -19.14
N ASP A 199 -17.82 -14.43 -18.70
CA ASP A 199 -18.78 -15.55 -18.72
C ASP A 199 -18.16 -16.90 -18.33
N ASN A 200 -17.37 -16.90 -17.24
CA ASN A 200 -16.67 -18.08 -16.76
C ASN A 200 -16.96 -18.31 -15.27
N PRO A 201 -17.70 -19.37 -14.91
CA PRO A 201 -18.12 -19.60 -13.52
C PRO A 201 -16.94 -19.79 -12.57
N THR A 202 -15.81 -20.27 -13.10
CA THR A 202 -14.57 -20.44 -12.33
C THR A 202 -13.94 -19.09 -11.99
N VAL A 203 -13.96 -18.15 -12.93
CA VAL A 203 -13.48 -16.77 -12.72
C VAL A 203 -14.39 -16.05 -11.72
N SER A 204 -15.71 -16.20 -11.83
CA SER A 204 -16.67 -15.62 -10.87
C SER A 204 -16.50 -16.17 -9.45
N SER A 205 -16.27 -17.49 -9.32
CA SER A 205 -15.97 -18.11 -8.02
C SER A 205 -14.68 -17.55 -7.43
N LEU A 206 -13.63 -17.40 -8.25
CA LEU A 206 -12.37 -16.82 -7.81
C LEU A 206 -12.54 -15.38 -7.37
N TYR A 207 -13.18 -14.54 -8.18
CA TYR A 207 -13.51 -13.16 -7.82
C TYR A 207 -14.15 -13.06 -6.43
N ASN A 208 -15.11 -13.93 -6.11
CA ASN A 208 -15.76 -13.92 -4.80
C ASN A 208 -14.82 -14.31 -3.65
N THR A 209 -13.90 -15.27 -3.89
CA THR A 209 -12.89 -15.68 -2.90
C THR A 209 -11.75 -14.67 -2.75
N THR A 210 -11.36 -14.00 -3.83
CA THR A 210 -10.20 -13.11 -3.91
C THR A 210 -10.50 -11.69 -3.46
N THR A 211 -11.79 -11.35 -3.32
CA THR A 211 -12.23 -10.00 -2.98
C THR A 211 -13.12 -9.94 -1.73
N VAL A 212 -13.15 -8.78 -1.11
CA VAL A 212 -13.94 -8.45 0.09
C VAL A 212 -14.76 -7.19 -0.17
N SER A 213 -16.02 -7.19 0.27
CA SER A 213 -16.91 -6.05 0.12
C SER A 213 -16.42 -4.83 0.91
N SER A 214 -16.73 -3.64 0.41
CA SER A 214 -16.65 -2.40 1.20
C SER A 214 -18.04 -1.77 1.33
N ALA A 215 -18.21 -0.96 2.37
CA ALA A 215 -19.28 0.03 2.43
C ALA A 215 -18.84 1.26 1.61
N ASN A 216 -19.70 1.82 0.75
CA ASN A 216 -19.58 3.10 0.04
C ASN A 216 -18.16 3.64 -0.29
N VAL A 217 -17.76 3.53 -1.55
CA VAL A 217 -16.51 4.07 -2.13
C VAL A 217 -16.68 5.53 -2.54
N VAL A 218 -15.68 6.37 -2.25
CA VAL A 218 -15.56 7.75 -2.77
C VAL A 218 -14.26 7.86 -3.56
N SER A 219 -14.31 7.54 -4.85
CA SER A 219 -13.15 7.63 -5.75
C SER A 219 -12.57 9.05 -5.82
N LYS A 220 -11.27 9.23 -5.51
CA LYS A 220 -10.52 10.45 -5.85
C LYS A 220 -9.80 10.30 -7.20
N GLY A 221 -10.39 10.86 -8.26
CA GLY A 221 -9.64 11.46 -9.38
C GLY A 221 -9.35 10.62 -10.64
N SER A 222 -9.81 11.17 -11.77
CA SER A 222 -9.17 11.45 -13.08
C SER A 222 -8.19 10.48 -13.79
N TRP A 223 -8.13 9.19 -13.47
CA TRP A 223 -7.94 8.23 -14.58
C TRP A 223 -9.27 8.10 -15.32
N PRO A 224 -9.34 7.56 -16.56
CA PRO A 224 -10.63 7.28 -17.15
C PRO A 224 -11.35 6.37 -16.17
N GLN A 225 -12.22 6.99 -15.37
CA GLN A 225 -13.19 6.29 -14.60
C GLN A 225 -13.92 5.55 -15.71
N GLY A 226 -13.77 4.23 -15.72
CA GLY A 226 -14.67 3.43 -16.54
C GLY A 226 -16.09 3.93 -16.24
N PRO A 227 -17.03 3.77 -17.17
CA PRO A 227 -18.43 4.22 -17.02
C PRO A 227 -19.18 3.66 -15.77
N PHE A 228 -18.47 3.04 -14.84
CA PHE A 228 -18.89 2.16 -13.76
C PHE A 228 -18.27 2.56 -12.39
N SER A 229 -17.60 3.71 -12.28
CA SER A 229 -16.99 4.25 -11.05
C SER A 229 -18.00 4.65 -9.95
N SER A 230 -19.29 4.55 -10.22
CA SER A 230 -20.40 4.94 -9.35
C SER A 230 -21.19 3.76 -8.78
N SER A 231 -20.70 2.51 -8.90
CA SER A 231 -21.41 1.35 -8.39
C SER A 231 -21.41 1.30 -6.86
N PRO A 232 -22.57 1.12 -6.19
CA PRO A 232 -22.70 1.19 -4.73
C PRO A 232 -22.05 0.02 -3.96
N SER A 233 -21.28 -0.87 -4.62
CA SER A 233 -20.59 -1.97 -3.95
C SER A 233 -19.35 -2.43 -4.71
N HIS A 234 -18.21 -1.79 -4.46
CA HIS A 234 -16.91 -2.29 -4.95
C HIS A 234 -16.36 -3.35 -4.00
N ARG A 235 -15.82 -4.43 -4.58
CA ARG A 235 -15.10 -5.48 -3.84
C ARG A 235 -13.60 -5.30 -4.05
N PHE A 236 -12.89 -5.08 -2.95
CA PHE A 236 -11.44 -4.88 -2.92
C PHE A 236 -10.71 -6.22 -2.90
N ILE A 237 -9.54 -6.28 -3.53
CA ILE A 237 -8.68 -7.47 -3.46
C ILE A 237 -8.23 -7.69 -2.02
N ARG A 238 -8.25 -8.95 -1.58
CA ARG A 238 -7.77 -9.37 -0.26
C ARG A 238 -6.26 -9.15 -0.14
N ALA A 239 -5.84 -8.50 0.94
CA ALA A 239 -4.45 -8.28 1.28
C ALA A 239 -3.91 -9.38 2.18
N TYR A 240 -2.62 -9.69 2.04
CA TYR A 240 -1.89 -10.70 2.83
C TYR A 240 -2.50 -12.12 2.84
N ASP A 241 -3.39 -12.42 1.89
CA ASP A 241 -4.05 -13.72 1.80
C ASP A 241 -3.17 -14.73 1.06
N ARG A 242 -2.52 -15.62 1.81
CA ARG A 242 -1.70 -16.71 1.23
C ARG A 242 -2.53 -17.77 0.51
N SER A 243 -3.84 -17.82 0.76
CA SER A 243 -4.76 -18.71 0.06
C SER A 243 -5.17 -18.17 -1.31
N LEU A 244 -4.72 -16.96 -1.67
CA LEU A 244 -4.87 -16.38 -3.01
C LEU A 244 -3.96 -17.06 -4.05
N THR A 245 -4.00 -18.39 -4.08
CA THR A 245 -3.42 -19.20 -5.13
C THR A 245 -4.52 -19.54 -6.12
N LEU A 246 -4.23 -19.41 -7.41
CA LEU A 246 -5.10 -19.98 -8.44
C LEU A 246 -4.81 -21.48 -8.49
N SER A 247 -5.10 -22.18 -7.39
CA SER A 247 -4.78 -23.60 -7.22
C SER A 247 -5.26 -24.41 -8.42
N ASN A 248 -4.41 -25.33 -8.88
CA ASN A 248 -4.48 -26.08 -10.14
C ASN A 248 -4.12 -25.30 -11.42
N TYR A 249 -3.70 -24.04 -11.32
CA TYR A 249 -3.35 -23.20 -12.48
C TYR A 249 -2.06 -22.40 -12.30
N LEU A 250 -1.85 -21.79 -11.11
CA LEU A 250 -0.62 -21.10 -10.71
C LEU A 250 -0.28 -21.47 -9.26
N ASP A 251 0.94 -21.96 -9.04
CA ASP A 251 1.42 -22.41 -7.72
C ASP A 251 1.86 -21.25 -6.80
N LYS A 252 1.80 -20.00 -7.30
CA LYS A 252 2.29 -18.82 -6.58
C LYS A 252 1.12 -17.94 -6.10
N PRO A 253 1.10 -17.53 -4.83
CA PRO A 253 0.07 -16.64 -4.33
C PRO A 253 0.29 -15.22 -4.85
N ILE A 254 -0.82 -14.54 -5.14
CA ILE A 254 -0.81 -13.11 -5.43
C ILE A 254 -1.01 -12.38 -4.09
N LEU A 255 -0.06 -11.56 -3.66
CA LEU A 255 -0.08 -10.95 -2.34
C LEU A 255 -0.16 -9.42 -2.44
N GLY A 256 -1.25 -8.85 -1.93
CA GLY A 256 -1.42 -7.41 -1.77
C GLY A 256 -1.06 -6.90 -0.37
N ALA A 257 -0.76 -5.59 -0.27
CA ALA A 257 -0.54 -4.92 1.00
C ALA A 257 -1.84 -4.32 1.54
N ALA A 258 -2.11 -4.51 2.84
CA ALA A 258 -3.31 -3.97 3.47
C ALA A 258 -3.11 -2.48 3.74
N VAL A 259 -3.71 -1.63 2.90
CA VAL A 259 -3.56 -0.18 3.00
C VAL A 259 -4.83 0.55 3.44
N GLY A 260 -5.93 -0.18 3.69
CA GLY A 260 -7.15 0.39 4.28
C GLY A 260 -7.70 1.57 3.47
N PRO A 261 -8.39 1.34 2.34
CA PRO A 261 -8.81 2.40 1.41
C PRO A 261 -9.61 3.55 2.06
N GLN A 262 -10.35 3.25 3.12
CA GLN A 262 -11.23 4.21 3.82
C GLN A 262 -10.63 4.71 5.13
N ASP A 263 -9.49 4.15 5.53
CA ASP A 263 -8.85 4.46 6.78
C ASP A 263 -7.79 5.54 6.58
N ARG A 264 -7.63 6.37 7.61
CA ARG A 264 -6.45 7.24 7.73
C ARG A 264 -5.34 6.45 8.37
N ALA A 265 -4.09 6.85 8.11
CA ALA A 265 -3.00 6.45 8.98
C ALA A 265 -3.36 6.80 10.43
N HIS A 266 -3.24 5.82 11.32
CA HIS A 266 -3.64 5.94 12.72
C HIS A 266 -2.69 5.17 13.65
N LEU A 267 -2.70 5.55 14.93
CA LEU A 267 -1.94 4.86 15.96
C LEU A 267 -2.67 3.58 16.35
N VAL A 268 -1.90 2.54 16.63
CA VAL A 268 -2.39 1.26 17.13
C VAL A 268 -1.73 0.95 18.46
N ASN A 269 -2.44 0.20 19.30
CA ASN A 269 -1.88 -0.21 20.58
C ASN A 269 -0.68 -1.15 20.36
N SER A 270 0.38 -1.02 21.17
CA SER A 270 1.57 -1.88 21.06
C SER A 270 1.25 -3.37 21.19
N GLY A 271 0.31 -3.76 22.04
CA GLY A 271 -0.14 -5.14 22.16
C GLY A 271 -0.94 -5.64 20.95
N GLN A 272 -1.59 -4.75 20.19
CA GLN A 272 -2.18 -5.11 18.90
C GLN A 272 -1.10 -5.27 17.84
N PHE A 273 -0.11 -4.37 17.83
CA PHE A 273 1.05 -4.43 16.93
C PHE A 273 1.86 -5.72 17.13
N ASP A 274 2.10 -6.12 18.38
CA ASP A 274 2.87 -7.32 18.72
C ASP A 274 2.12 -8.62 18.33
N ARG A 275 0.83 -8.54 17.99
CA ARG A 275 0.02 -9.64 17.42
C ARG A 275 -0.01 -9.66 15.90
N CYS A 276 0.62 -8.67 15.25
CA CYS A 276 0.68 -8.63 13.79
C CYS A 276 1.52 -9.78 13.25
N SER A 277 1.31 -10.12 11.98
CA SER A 277 2.03 -11.22 11.36
C SER A 277 3.50 -10.87 11.14
N ALA A 278 4.34 -11.90 11.19
CA ALA A 278 5.65 -11.93 10.58
C ALA A 278 5.54 -11.65 9.05
N PRO A 279 6.66 -11.40 8.34
CA PRO A 279 6.65 -11.15 6.90
C PRO A 279 5.74 -12.10 6.11
N VAL A 280 4.87 -11.54 5.26
CA VAL A 280 3.91 -12.29 4.45
C VAL A 280 4.41 -12.36 3.00
N GLY A 281 5.23 -13.38 2.71
CA GLY A 281 5.85 -13.54 1.39
C GLY A 281 6.61 -12.29 0.99
N TYR A 282 6.35 -11.81 -0.23
CA TYR A 282 6.93 -10.60 -0.80
C TYR A 282 6.09 -9.33 -0.57
N ALA A 283 4.95 -9.44 0.11
CA ALA A 283 4.08 -8.29 0.29
C ALA A 283 4.76 -7.27 1.22
N PRO A 284 4.75 -5.96 0.89
CA PRO A 284 5.31 -4.93 1.74
C PRO A 284 4.62 -4.84 3.11
N PRO A 285 5.32 -4.40 4.18
CA PRO A 285 4.71 -4.11 5.47
C PRO A 285 3.82 -2.86 5.38
N ASN A 286 2.83 -2.78 6.27
CA ASN A 286 1.87 -1.68 6.33
C ASN A 286 1.85 -0.96 7.70
N SER A 287 2.71 -1.36 8.62
CA SER A 287 2.75 -0.81 9.97
C SER A 287 4.16 -0.79 10.53
N TRP A 288 4.42 0.15 11.44
CA TRP A 288 5.73 0.32 12.06
C TRP A 288 5.61 0.65 13.55
N LYS A 289 6.53 0.08 14.33
CA LYS A 289 6.76 0.39 15.74
C LYS A 289 8.05 1.20 15.85
N THR A 290 7.95 2.33 16.53
CA THR A 290 9.05 3.26 16.77
C THR A 290 9.25 3.42 18.26
N ASN A 291 10.50 3.33 18.69
CA ASN A 291 10.91 3.65 20.06
C ASN A 291 11.65 4.98 20.01
N SER A 292 11.38 5.89 20.95
CA SER A 292 12.12 7.14 21.04
C SER A 292 12.66 7.40 22.43
N LEU A 293 13.66 8.26 22.47
CA LEU A 293 14.26 8.78 23.68
C LEU A 293 14.34 10.31 23.61
N SER A 294 14.29 10.94 24.77
CA SER A 294 14.63 12.34 24.97
C SER A 294 15.42 12.48 26.25
N GLN A 295 16.43 13.35 26.23
CA GLN A 295 17.25 13.65 27.40
C GLN A 295 16.72 14.90 28.08
N GLU A 296 16.53 14.84 29.40
CA GLU A 296 16.19 16.00 30.22
C GLU A 296 17.45 16.87 30.37
N THR A 297 17.48 18.04 29.74
CA THR A 297 18.70 18.87 29.69
C THR A 297 18.75 19.97 30.75
N SER A 298 17.72 20.11 31.60
CA SER A 298 17.72 21.19 32.58
C SER A 298 18.57 20.88 33.81
N ARG A 299 18.61 19.63 34.31
CA ARG A 299 19.39 19.29 35.52
C ARG A 299 19.89 17.85 35.64
N THR A 300 19.04 16.87 35.38
CA THR A 300 19.27 15.47 35.73
C THR A 300 20.01 14.71 34.65
N ASN A 301 19.98 15.18 33.39
CA ASN A 301 20.47 14.45 32.23
C ASN A 301 19.83 13.05 32.11
N SER A 302 18.67 12.86 32.74
CA SER A 302 17.94 11.58 32.70
C SER A 302 17.25 11.40 31.36
N PHE A 303 17.06 10.15 30.96
CA PHE A 303 16.39 9.81 29.71
C PHE A 303 14.93 9.44 29.98
N GLY A 304 14.02 10.06 29.23
CA GLY A 304 12.64 9.62 29.09
C GLY A 304 12.45 8.97 27.73
N GLY A 305 11.65 7.91 27.66
CA GLY A 305 11.38 7.21 26.40
C GLY A 305 9.91 6.85 26.25
N ALA A 306 9.49 6.67 25.01
CA ALA A 306 8.15 6.24 24.67
C ALA A 306 8.18 5.36 23.41
N VAL A 307 7.10 4.59 23.24
CA VAL A 307 6.92 3.66 22.12
C VAL A 307 5.58 3.96 21.47
N ALA A 308 5.59 4.11 20.15
CA ALA A 308 4.40 4.33 19.35
C ALA A 308 4.37 3.34 18.19
N CYS A 309 3.16 2.89 17.84
CA CYS A 309 2.93 2.01 16.70
C CYS A 309 1.91 2.67 15.79
N ALA A 310 2.15 2.68 14.49
CA ALA A 310 1.25 3.26 13.50
C ALA A 310 1.05 2.32 12.32
N VAL A 311 -0.14 2.36 11.73
CA VAL A 311 -0.51 1.64 10.51
C VAL A 311 -0.86 2.63 9.41
N VAL A 312 -0.55 2.28 8.15
CA VAL A 312 -0.95 3.09 6.99
C VAL A 312 -2.46 3.05 6.78
N GLY A 313 -2.97 4.10 6.16
CA GLY A 313 -4.31 4.18 5.62
C GLY A 313 -4.28 5.04 4.36
N SER A 314 -4.88 4.59 3.26
CA SER A 314 -4.81 5.29 1.97
C SER A 314 -5.90 6.32 1.75
N LEU A 315 -6.80 6.52 2.72
CA LEU A 315 -7.84 7.56 2.78
C LEU A 315 -8.35 8.05 1.39
N ASN A 316 -9.32 7.32 0.85
CA ASN A 316 -10.01 7.59 -0.42
C ASN A 316 -9.12 7.54 -1.67
N ALA A 317 -7.88 7.06 -1.56
CA ALA A 317 -7.05 6.72 -2.72
C ALA A 317 -7.33 5.27 -3.11
N GLU A 318 -8.30 5.10 -4.01
CA GLU A 318 -8.84 3.82 -4.45
C GLU A 318 -8.74 3.71 -5.97
N TYR A 319 -8.39 2.52 -6.47
CA TYR A 319 -8.16 2.31 -7.90
C TYR A 319 -8.91 1.09 -8.42
N GLU A 320 -9.41 1.19 -9.64
CA GLU A 320 -9.90 0.04 -10.39
C GLU A 320 -8.70 -0.78 -10.88
N ALA A 321 -8.76 -2.11 -10.72
CA ALA A 321 -7.83 -3.01 -11.37
C ALA A 321 -8.01 -2.88 -12.89
N CYS A 322 -6.94 -2.57 -13.60
CA CYS A 322 -6.98 -2.40 -15.04
C CYS A 322 -5.77 -3.04 -15.72
N ILE A 323 -5.92 -3.33 -17.01
CA ILE A 323 -4.83 -3.68 -17.92
C ILE A 323 -4.71 -2.49 -18.89
N PRO A 324 -3.86 -1.49 -18.60
CA PRO A 324 -3.78 -0.25 -19.38
C PRO A 324 -3.42 -0.48 -20.84
N ARG A 325 -2.69 -1.56 -21.11
CA ARG A 325 -2.31 -2.02 -22.44
C ARG A 325 -3.12 -3.28 -22.74
N GLY A 326 -4.38 -3.07 -23.13
CA GLY A 326 -5.31 -4.17 -23.44
C GLY A 326 -4.84 -5.02 -24.61
N TYR A 327 -5.54 -6.13 -24.86
CA TYR A 327 -5.30 -6.97 -26.04
C TYR A 327 -6.63 -7.27 -26.73
N VAL A 328 -6.58 -7.45 -28.05
CA VAL A 328 -7.72 -7.89 -28.86
C VAL A 328 -7.56 -9.39 -29.08
N ARG A 329 -8.52 -10.18 -28.60
CA ARG A 329 -8.58 -11.61 -28.92
C ARG A 329 -9.39 -11.79 -30.21
N ILE A 330 -8.74 -12.19 -31.29
CA ILE A 330 -9.41 -12.61 -32.51
C ILE A 330 -9.76 -14.09 -32.37
N LEU A 331 -11.06 -14.39 -32.26
CA LEU A 331 -11.58 -15.75 -32.25
C LEU A 331 -11.81 -16.21 -33.68
N ASN A 332 -10.89 -16.99 -34.23
CA ASN A 332 -11.11 -17.66 -35.51
C ASN A 332 -12.06 -18.84 -35.30
N PHE A 333 -13.36 -18.61 -35.51
CA PHE A 333 -14.41 -19.57 -35.16
C PHE A 333 -14.46 -20.83 -36.04
N VAL A 334 -13.79 -20.85 -37.18
CA VAL A 334 -13.62 -22.02 -38.05
C VAL A 334 -12.32 -21.80 -38.82
N SER A 335 -11.44 -22.80 -38.92
CA SER A 335 -10.29 -22.72 -39.83
C SER A 335 -10.81 -22.42 -41.23
N ALA A 336 -10.16 -21.51 -41.98
CA ALA A 336 -10.53 -21.24 -43.36
C ALA A 336 -10.62 -22.54 -44.19
N ASN A 337 -9.86 -23.58 -43.83
CA ASN A 337 -9.89 -24.91 -44.44
C ASN A 337 -11.26 -25.61 -44.35
N ASN A 338 -12.12 -25.22 -43.40
CA ASN A 338 -13.42 -25.84 -43.15
C ASN A 338 -14.59 -24.97 -43.64
N LEU A 339 -14.32 -23.83 -44.29
CA LEU A 339 -15.35 -23.00 -44.93
C LEU A 339 -15.52 -23.43 -46.40
N PRO A 340 -16.74 -23.74 -46.85
CA PRO A 340 -17.00 -24.08 -48.25
C PRO A 340 -16.56 -22.91 -49.17
N GLY A 341 -15.55 -23.13 -50.00
CA GLY A 341 -15.06 -22.15 -50.97
C GLY A 341 -13.92 -21.23 -50.50
N ALA A 342 -13.42 -21.41 -49.27
CA ALA A 342 -12.24 -20.67 -48.81
C ALA A 342 -10.94 -21.28 -49.38
N GLN A 343 -10.10 -20.42 -49.96
CA GLN A 343 -8.75 -20.79 -50.37
C GLN A 343 -7.84 -20.71 -49.14
N PRO A 344 -7.13 -21.79 -48.75
CA PRO A 344 -6.14 -21.72 -47.68
C PRO A 344 -5.08 -20.69 -48.05
N ILE A 345 -4.86 -19.70 -47.19
CA ILE A 345 -3.66 -18.85 -47.30
C ILE A 345 -2.49 -19.72 -46.85
N SER A 346 -1.78 -20.31 -47.81
CA SER A 346 -0.58 -21.09 -47.53
C SER A 346 0.52 -20.14 -47.05
N GLY A 347 0.98 -20.30 -45.81
CA GLY A 347 2.19 -19.61 -45.35
C GLY A 347 2.31 -19.35 -43.86
N GLN A 348 1.20 -19.26 -43.10
CA GLN A 348 1.27 -19.03 -41.65
C GLN A 348 0.12 -19.73 -40.92
N ASP A 349 0.31 -21.00 -40.59
CA ASP A 349 -0.47 -21.60 -39.51
C ASP A 349 -0.10 -20.89 -38.20
N VAL A 350 -1.03 -20.10 -37.69
CA VAL A 350 -0.92 -19.48 -36.36
C VAL A 350 -1.18 -20.56 -35.32
N ASN A 351 -0.17 -21.37 -35.03
CA ASN A 351 -0.21 -22.35 -33.97
C ASN A 351 -0.25 -21.62 -32.61
N GLY A 352 -1.43 -21.57 -31.99
CA GLY A 352 -1.66 -20.95 -30.68
C GLY A 352 -0.95 -21.63 -29.50
N GLY A 353 -0.10 -22.63 -29.75
CA GLY A 353 0.70 -23.31 -28.74
C GLY A 353 1.89 -22.51 -28.20
N SER A 354 2.31 -21.43 -28.86
CA SER A 354 3.52 -20.66 -28.48
C SER A 354 3.29 -19.17 -28.23
N SER A 355 2.11 -18.62 -28.49
CA SER A 355 1.84 -17.20 -28.26
C SER A 355 0.36 -16.92 -28.01
N ILE A 356 0.05 -16.32 -26.85
CA ILE A 356 -1.25 -15.67 -26.64
C ILE A 356 -1.35 -14.32 -27.38
N PHE A 357 -0.28 -13.92 -28.10
CA PHE A 357 -0.08 -12.61 -28.72
C PHE A 357 0.34 -12.69 -30.20
N ASN A 358 -0.12 -13.67 -30.99
CA ASN A 358 0.27 -13.73 -32.41
C ASN A 358 -0.46 -12.71 -33.33
N ASN A 359 -0.74 -11.52 -32.78
CA ASN A 359 -0.71 -10.23 -33.44
C ASN A 359 -0.76 -9.17 -32.33
N GLU A 360 0.38 -9.00 -31.66
CA GLU A 360 0.65 -7.85 -30.81
C GLU A 360 0.48 -6.58 -31.67
N PHE A 361 -0.58 -5.80 -31.46
CA PHE A 361 -0.71 -4.44 -32.03
C PHE A 361 0.34 -3.46 -31.47
N TRP A 362 1.16 -3.94 -30.53
CA TRP A 362 2.30 -3.22 -30.00
C TRP A 362 3.52 -4.12 -30.08
N THR A 363 4.30 -3.96 -31.14
CA THR A 363 5.70 -4.37 -31.09
C THR A 363 6.41 -3.35 -30.22
N GLY A 364 7.27 -3.80 -29.31
CA GLY A 364 8.14 -2.89 -28.55
C GLY A 364 9.00 -2.00 -29.46
N THR A 365 9.97 -1.31 -28.86
CA THR A 365 10.80 -0.27 -29.49
C THR A 365 11.24 -0.61 -30.93
N GLY A 366 10.63 0.04 -31.92
CA GLY A 366 11.07 0.01 -33.32
C GLY A 366 9.98 -0.15 -34.40
N GLY A 367 8.74 -0.50 -34.07
CA GLY A 367 7.69 -0.69 -35.07
C GLY A 367 6.84 0.55 -35.32
N SER A 368 7.17 1.37 -36.32
CA SER A 368 6.24 2.37 -36.85
C SER A 368 5.20 1.70 -37.73
N GLY A 369 4.07 1.28 -37.15
CA GLY A 369 2.89 0.84 -37.89
C GLY A 369 1.72 1.81 -37.68
N PRO A 370 0.93 2.14 -38.72
CA PRO A 370 -0.17 3.09 -38.59
C PRO A 370 -1.28 2.54 -37.68
N THR A 371 -1.67 3.32 -36.67
CA THR A 371 -2.87 3.09 -35.87
C THR A 371 -4.09 3.57 -36.63
N TYR A 372 -5.01 2.66 -36.97
CA TYR A 372 -6.31 3.01 -37.55
C TYR A 372 -7.41 2.93 -36.49
N PHE A 373 -8.19 4.00 -36.35
CA PHE A 373 -9.41 4.04 -35.55
C PHE A 373 -10.63 3.93 -36.48
N ALA A 374 -11.49 2.93 -36.26
CA ALA A 374 -12.79 2.83 -36.93
C ALA A 374 -13.90 3.14 -35.91
N GLY A 375 -14.73 4.14 -36.20
CA GLY A 375 -15.80 4.63 -35.31
C GLY A 375 -17.04 3.75 -35.21
N SER A 376 -17.05 2.57 -35.85
CA SER A 376 -18.23 1.70 -35.90
C SER A 376 -17.84 0.27 -36.25
N GLY A 377 -17.38 -0.52 -35.27
CA GLY A 377 -17.46 -2.00 -35.23
C GLY A 377 -16.89 -2.87 -36.36
N ASP A 378 -16.54 -2.31 -37.52
CA ASP A 378 -16.24 -3.03 -38.75
C ASP A 378 -14.73 -2.95 -39.04
N ILE A 379 -13.91 -3.48 -38.13
CA ILE A 379 -12.46 -3.52 -38.37
C ILE A 379 -12.08 -4.60 -39.42
N PHE A 380 -12.98 -5.53 -39.76
CA PHE A 380 -12.66 -6.63 -40.68
C PHE A 380 -13.69 -6.89 -41.80
N ALA A 381 -14.68 -6.00 -41.99
CA ALA A 381 -15.81 -6.28 -42.90
C ALA A 381 -15.85 -5.45 -44.19
N GLN A 382 -14.88 -4.57 -44.47
CA GLN A 382 -14.79 -3.94 -45.78
C GLN A 382 -13.84 -4.69 -46.69
N ARG A 383 -14.42 -5.47 -47.62
CA ARG A 383 -13.76 -5.79 -48.90
C ARG A 383 -13.36 -4.45 -49.54
N GLY A 384 -12.05 -4.20 -49.65
CA GLY A 384 -11.54 -3.14 -50.49
C GLY A 384 -12.09 -3.32 -51.91
N VAL A 385 -12.54 -2.23 -52.52
CA VAL A 385 -12.81 -2.15 -53.95
C VAL A 385 -11.46 -2.37 -54.65
N GLY A 386 -11.17 -3.61 -55.00
CA GLY A 386 -9.86 -4.03 -55.53
C GLY A 386 -9.50 -5.50 -55.29
N GLY A 387 -10.16 -6.18 -54.35
CA GLY A 387 -10.04 -7.64 -54.23
C GLY A 387 -8.69 -8.17 -53.72
N GLU A 388 -7.85 -7.34 -53.09
CA GLU A 388 -6.73 -7.84 -52.29
C GLU A 388 -7.18 -8.00 -50.84
N ALA A 389 -7.07 -9.24 -50.33
CA ALA A 389 -7.28 -9.56 -48.93
C ALA A 389 -6.02 -9.22 -48.13
N LEU A 390 -6.21 -8.74 -46.89
CA LEU A 390 -5.16 -8.60 -45.89
C LEU A 390 -4.59 -9.97 -45.48
#